data_AF-A0AAW7LVA0-F1
#
_entry.id   AF-A0AAW7LVA0-F1
#
_cell.length_a   1.000
_cell.length_b   1.000
_cell.length_c   1.000
_cell.angle_alpha   90.00
_cell.angle_beta   90.00
_cell.angle_gamma   90.00
#
_symmetry.space_group_name_H-M   'P 1'
#
loop_
_entity.id
_entity.type
_entity.pdbx_description
1 polymer ?
#
loop_
_entity_poly.entity_id
_entity_poly.type
_entity_poly.pdbx_seq_one_letter_code
_entity_poly.pdbx_strand_id
1 'polypeptide(L)'
;MKHYLPLLMAMTSFCLVAPLVANDQFNQGMQQGNASKGQGASAIQGFKPGEVIPGYTDSPAESGYYGGVTSSGVDMTSPGSTALNTTEAGKTITESILNTPPDNKPSMDAPFISEGLAMKDKAETITGGGFDGCVDQPASFTEITTHQCLRDTKIEQYCTRTATITGDWKNTEVYRYVTISPGQFRYSQNGKQLVFSVTSPVTGVVMNAQLKVYASFYFLNSRYTFMNSVFNVMTLPGKTDTFTLSGAPGLNITEGQVLTGSGCTANGNCIGGGNGDWQVYQSLASGKSTFTLTLYVKVSEKEWVPRVEWSESCPFSKTEGVMTGSQCVEPGETRTVVVDCKTYSIHQDCWKWQDTYLTQTETEGTCGEFIKNSACTVTRSECADTVDGFCVSQQVTYSCERKKEGNGQICGGEFFCKDGSCAQAQTGTSNMFGQAVSALAAVAAAGEDVAALNGVDVRAFTGEAQHCKKMAVGFNNCCKDSGWGQDVGLSSCSSEEKALGKAKDKKLTVYVGEYCSKKVLGVCLEKKRGYCVFDSKLARIVQEQGRRDQLGVGFGKGKSPDCRSITVDELQRLDFGVMNFSDFYDDLNAGSEIPEDQALLKKAQDIIAEKMQENAP
;
A
#
# COMPACT_ATOMS: atom_id res chain seq x y z
N MET A 1 115.65 3.27 -7.68
CA MET A 1 115.76 4.64 -8.23
C MET A 1 114.37 5.16 -8.52
N LYS A 2 114.14 6.41 -8.13
CA LYS A 2 112.96 7.28 -8.29
C LYS A 2 112.33 7.25 -9.70
N HIS A 3 110.98 7.30 -9.77
CA HIS A 3 110.15 8.31 -10.49
C HIS A 3 109.87 8.00 -11.99
N TYR A 4 108.74 8.29 -12.67
CA TYR A 4 107.51 9.11 -12.51
C TYR A 4 106.35 8.54 -13.41
N LEU A 5 105.11 8.98 -13.11
CA LEU A 5 103.83 9.05 -13.91
C LEU A 5 103.97 9.36 -15.42
N PRO A 6 102.92 9.27 -16.33
CA PRO A 6 101.47 9.57 -16.17
C PRO A 6 100.51 8.48 -16.74
N LEU A 7 99.24 8.30 -16.31
CA LEU A 7 98.00 9.11 -16.37
C LEU A 7 97.36 9.21 -17.77
N LEU A 8 96.30 8.40 -18.06
CA LEU A 8 94.99 8.85 -18.61
C LEU A 8 93.99 7.70 -18.82
N MET A 9 92.73 8.00 -18.48
CA MET A 9 91.54 7.16 -18.38
C MET A 9 90.81 6.91 -19.71
N ALA A 10 90.01 5.82 -19.74
CA ALA A 10 88.61 5.68 -20.22
C ALA A 10 88.43 4.24 -20.78
N MET A 11 87.37 3.47 -20.57
CA MET A 11 86.05 3.65 -19.96
C MET A 11 85.56 2.24 -19.60
N THR A 12 85.14 2.00 -18.35
CA THR A 12 84.65 0.70 -17.85
C THR A 12 83.12 0.61 -17.96
N SER A 13 82.63 -0.44 -18.62
CA SER A 13 81.29 -0.99 -18.42
C SER A 13 81.45 -2.23 -17.53
N PHE A 14 80.90 -2.21 -16.32
CA PHE A 14 80.99 -3.29 -15.34
C PHE A 14 79.59 -3.64 -14.84
N CYS A 15 79.06 -4.78 -15.31
CA CYS A 15 78.02 -5.50 -14.59
C CYS A 15 78.70 -6.31 -13.48
N LEU A 16 78.37 -6.05 -12.22
CA LEU A 16 78.70 -6.92 -11.09
C LEU A 16 77.40 -7.37 -10.43
N VAL A 17 77.17 -8.67 -10.50
CA VAL A 17 76.19 -9.42 -9.70
C VAL A 17 76.77 -9.55 -8.29
N ALA A 18 76.04 -9.09 -7.28
CA ALA A 18 76.34 -9.35 -5.87
C ALA A 18 75.34 -10.37 -5.30
N PRO A 19 75.76 -11.34 -4.47
CA PRO A 19 74.88 -12.37 -3.91
C PRO A 19 74.00 -11.80 -2.79
N LEU A 20 72.71 -12.15 -2.83
CA LEU A 20 71.73 -11.87 -1.78
C LEU A 20 72.09 -12.61 -0.49
N VAL A 21 72.31 -11.87 0.60
CA VAL A 21 72.56 -12.42 1.94
C VAL A 21 71.23 -12.56 2.67
N ALA A 22 70.57 -13.71 2.53
CA ALA A 22 69.45 -14.11 3.38
C ALA A 22 70.02 -14.95 4.55
N ASN A 23 70.33 -14.35 5.71
CA ASN A 23 70.68 -15.19 6.87
C ASN A 23 70.58 -14.55 8.28
N ASP A 24 70.70 -13.24 8.46
CA ASP A 24 70.83 -12.69 9.83
C ASP A 24 69.54 -12.69 10.64
N GLN A 25 68.40 -12.33 10.03
CA GLN A 25 67.09 -12.37 10.69
C GLN A 25 66.62 -13.81 10.96
N PHE A 26 66.96 -14.75 10.06
CA PHE A 26 66.65 -16.17 10.22
C PHE A 26 67.45 -16.81 11.38
N ASN A 27 68.73 -16.47 11.51
CA ASN A 27 69.57 -16.96 12.60
C ASN A 27 69.18 -16.39 13.96
N GLN A 28 68.73 -15.13 14.03
CA GLN A 28 68.19 -14.53 15.26
C GLN A 28 66.89 -15.22 15.69
N GLY A 29 65.98 -15.49 14.75
CA GLY A 29 64.76 -16.26 15.02
C GLY A 29 65.04 -17.69 15.50
N MET A 30 66.04 -18.37 14.91
CA MET A 30 66.47 -19.70 15.32
C MET A 30 67.11 -19.73 16.72
N GLN A 31 67.88 -18.70 17.09
CA GLN A 31 68.45 -18.59 18.44
C GLN A 31 67.37 -18.34 19.51
N GLN A 32 66.38 -17.49 19.21
CA GLN A 32 65.23 -17.26 20.09
C GLN A 32 64.40 -18.54 20.27
N GLY A 33 64.19 -19.30 19.19
CA GLY A 33 63.50 -20.59 19.22
C GLY A 33 64.24 -21.66 20.03
N ASN A 34 65.57 -21.75 19.91
CA ASN A 34 66.40 -22.66 20.71
C ASN A 34 66.46 -22.26 22.18
N ALA A 35 66.46 -20.97 22.50
CA ALA A 35 66.42 -20.48 23.88
C ALA A 35 65.08 -20.76 24.59
N SER A 36 64.00 -20.94 23.83
CA SER A 36 62.65 -21.23 24.33
C SER A 36 62.35 -22.75 24.39
N LYS A 37 63.28 -23.58 23.88
CA LYS A 37 63.13 -25.03 23.78
C LYS A 37 63.10 -25.65 25.18
N GLY A 38 61.94 -26.17 25.58
CA GLY A 38 61.72 -26.80 26.89
C GLY A 38 61.03 -25.93 27.94
N GLN A 39 60.91 -24.61 27.73
CA GLN A 39 60.20 -23.72 28.67
C GLN A 39 58.69 -24.03 28.75
N GLY A 40 58.07 -24.41 27.62
CA GLY A 40 56.67 -24.83 27.59
C GLY A 40 56.39 -26.10 28.41
N ALA A 41 57.32 -27.07 28.42
CA ALA A 41 57.17 -28.29 29.21
C ALA A 41 57.28 -28.02 30.72
N SER A 42 58.12 -27.05 31.12
CA SER A 42 58.26 -26.62 32.52
C SER A 42 57.08 -25.80 33.03
N ALA A 43 56.39 -25.05 32.16
CA ALA A 43 55.20 -24.28 32.52
C ALA A 43 53.96 -25.16 32.83
N ILE A 44 53.90 -26.37 32.27
CA ILE A 44 52.75 -27.28 32.41
C ILE A 44 52.90 -28.20 33.66
N GLN A 45 54.11 -28.37 34.19
CA GLN A 45 54.38 -29.25 35.36
C GLN A 45 53.70 -28.82 36.67
N GLY A 46 53.12 -27.62 36.74
CA GLY A 46 52.38 -27.11 37.89
C GLY A 46 50.96 -26.63 37.58
N PHE A 47 50.46 -26.85 36.36
CA PHE A 47 49.13 -26.40 35.97
C PHE A 47 48.08 -27.24 36.70
N LYS A 48 47.35 -26.60 37.61
CA LYS A 48 46.21 -27.19 38.33
C LYS A 48 44.93 -26.67 37.68
N PRO A 49 44.29 -27.42 36.78
CA PRO A 49 43.22 -26.88 35.95
C PRO A 49 42.03 -26.36 36.77
N GLY A 50 41.74 -26.97 37.91
CA GLY A 50 40.69 -26.54 38.84
C GLY A 50 40.90 -25.17 39.51
N GLU A 51 42.13 -24.64 39.52
CA GLU A 51 42.43 -23.31 40.08
C GLU A 51 42.38 -22.20 39.00
N VAL A 52 42.46 -22.55 37.72
CA VAL A 52 42.63 -21.58 36.61
C VAL A 52 41.47 -21.60 35.61
N ILE A 53 40.77 -22.72 35.48
CA ILE A 53 39.66 -22.89 34.54
C ILE A 53 38.34 -22.90 35.32
N PRO A 54 37.53 -21.83 35.25
CA PRO A 54 36.24 -21.78 35.91
C PRO A 54 35.35 -22.96 35.47
N GLY A 55 34.85 -23.74 36.44
CA GLY A 55 33.99 -24.89 36.17
C GLY A 55 34.71 -26.20 35.86
N TYR A 56 36.04 -26.26 35.92
CA TYR A 56 36.79 -27.50 35.71
C TYR A 56 36.51 -28.53 36.82
N THR A 57 36.30 -29.78 36.40
CA THR A 57 36.15 -30.96 37.27
C THR A 57 36.89 -32.13 36.63
N ASP A 58 37.54 -32.97 37.44
CA ASP A 58 38.20 -34.20 36.98
C ASP A 58 37.19 -35.29 36.57
N SER A 59 35.91 -35.07 36.82
CA SER A 59 34.81 -35.98 36.45
C SER A 59 33.63 -35.16 35.96
N PRO A 60 33.71 -34.60 34.74
CA PRO A 60 32.58 -33.93 34.10
C PRO A 60 31.48 -34.96 33.86
N ALA A 61 30.21 -34.57 34.00
CA ALA A 61 29.08 -35.47 33.73
C ALA A 61 29.11 -35.99 32.28
N GLU A 62 29.73 -35.21 31.40
CA GLU A 62 29.99 -35.45 30.00
C GLU A 62 30.94 -36.63 29.74
N SER A 63 31.72 -37.08 30.74
CA SER A 63 32.55 -38.28 30.61
C SER A 63 31.70 -39.53 30.33
N GLY A 64 30.42 -39.52 30.72
CA GLY A 64 29.46 -40.58 30.41
C GLY A 64 29.11 -40.70 28.93
N TYR A 65 29.43 -39.68 28.11
CA TYR A 65 29.21 -39.70 26.65
C TYR A 65 30.44 -40.13 25.85
N TYR A 66 31.62 -40.20 26.49
CA TYR A 66 32.88 -40.55 25.85
C TYR A 66 33.17 -42.06 25.99
N GLY A 67 33.07 -42.80 24.88
CA GLY A 67 33.26 -44.26 24.85
C GLY A 67 34.71 -44.75 24.63
N GLY A 68 35.69 -43.83 24.56
CA GLY A 68 37.08 -44.13 24.20
C GLY A 68 37.30 -44.35 22.70
N VAL A 69 38.57 -44.55 22.30
CA VAL A 69 39.04 -44.64 20.90
C VAL A 69 38.56 -45.86 20.10
N THR A 70 37.90 -46.82 20.74
CA THR A 70 37.44 -48.08 20.11
C THR A 70 35.93 -48.23 20.06
N SER A 71 35.17 -47.26 20.59
CA SER A 71 33.71 -47.27 20.64
C SER A 71 33.14 -46.29 19.62
N SER A 72 31.99 -46.60 19.02
CA SER A 72 31.28 -45.70 18.10
C SER A 72 30.59 -44.51 18.81
N GLY A 73 30.86 -44.30 20.10
CA GLY A 73 30.26 -43.24 20.92
C GLY A 73 28.89 -43.61 21.50
N VAL A 74 28.30 -42.69 22.25
CA VAL A 74 26.94 -42.78 22.81
C VAL A 74 25.97 -42.03 21.89
N ASP A 75 24.74 -42.54 21.70
CA ASP A 75 23.70 -41.82 20.96
C ASP A 75 23.37 -40.49 21.65
N MET A 76 23.76 -39.40 21.02
CA MET A 76 23.60 -38.03 21.55
C MET A 76 22.21 -37.45 21.33
N THR A 77 21.29 -38.18 20.70
CA THR A 77 19.94 -37.67 20.38
C THR A 77 19.15 -37.31 21.65
N SER A 78 19.12 -38.20 22.65
CA SER A 78 18.39 -37.98 23.90
C SER A 78 19.07 -36.95 24.83
N PRO A 79 20.40 -37.03 25.08
CA PRO A 79 21.13 -35.99 25.81
C PRO A 79 21.01 -34.60 25.16
N GLY A 80 21.14 -34.52 23.83
CA GLY A 80 21.02 -33.28 23.07
C GLY A 80 19.62 -32.69 23.16
N SER A 81 18.57 -33.50 23.02
CA SER A 81 17.18 -33.06 23.19
C SER A 81 16.90 -32.57 24.63
N THR A 82 17.46 -33.23 25.64
CA THR A 82 17.33 -32.79 27.03
C THR A 82 18.01 -31.45 27.24
N ALA A 83 19.23 -31.26 26.72
CA ALA A 83 19.95 -29.99 26.80
C ALA A 83 19.20 -28.86 26.08
N LEU A 84 18.65 -29.13 24.89
CA LEU A 84 17.86 -28.15 24.12
C LEU A 84 16.60 -27.68 24.89
N ASN A 85 15.98 -28.56 25.68
CA ASN A 85 14.77 -28.21 26.44
C ASN A 85 15.05 -27.58 27.81
N THR A 86 16.20 -27.85 28.42
CA THR A 86 16.45 -27.53 29.83
C THR A 86 17.48 -26.42 30.06
N THR A 87 18.41 -26.24 29.13
CA THR A 87 19.47 -25.22 29.25
C THR A 87 18.98 -23.82 28.86
N GLU A 88 19.64 -22.79 29.38
CA GLU A 88 19.37 -21.39 29.02
C GLU A 88 19.53 -21.14 27.51
N ALA A 89 20.59 -21.70 26.92
CA ALA A 89 20.85 -21.64 25.48
C ALA A 89 19.74 -22.34 24.68
N GLY A 90 19.31 -23.53 25.12
CA GLY A 90 18.23 -24.27 24.48
C GLY A 90 16.87 -23.55 24.54
N LYS A 91 16.55 -22.93 25.68
CA LYS A 91 15.37 -22.06 25.83
C LYS A 91 15.44 -20.85 24.90
N THR A 92 16.60 -20.20 24.83
CA THR A 92 16.83 -19.05 23.93
C THR A 92 16.64 -19.45 22.47
N ILE A 93 17.19 -20.60 22.05
CA ILE A 93 16.99 -21.15 20.70
C ILE A 93 15.50 -21.44 20.44
N THR A 94 14.81 -22.06 21.39
CA THR A 94 13.38 -22.40 21.29
C THR A 94 12.52 -21.15 21.20
N GLU A 95 12.77 -20.14 22.04
CA GLU A 95 12.09 -18.84 22.00
C GLU A 95 12.36 -18.12 20.67
N SER A 96 13.60 -18.15 20.18
CA SER A 96 13.94 -17.60 18.86
C SER A 96 13.15 -18.29 17.75
N ILE A 97 13.05 -19.62 17.75
CA ILE A 97 12.29 -20.40 16.76
C ILE A 97 10.80 -20.06 16.84
N LEU A 98 10.21 -20.00 18.04
CA LEU A 98 8.79 -19.72 18.23
C LEU A 98 8.40 -18.29 17.82
N ASN A 99 9.31 -17.32 17.99
CA ASN A 99 9.07 -15.92 17.68
C ASN A 99 9.50 -15.51 16.26
N THR A 100 10.14 -16.42 15.50
CA THR A 100 10.51 -16.15 14.10
C THR A 100 9.29 -16.34 13.19
N PRO A 101 8.89 -15.33 12.40
CA PRO A 101 7.78 -15.45 11.45
C PRO A 101 7.97 -16.63 10.47
N PRO A 102 6.90 -17.34 10.06
CA PRO A 102 7.00 -18.53 9.19
C PRO A 102 7.72 -18.27 7.86
N ASP A 103 7.67 -17.04 7.37
CA ASP A 103 8.28 -16.53 6.15
C ASP A 103 9.72 -15.98 6.34
N ASN A 104 10.24 -15.95 7.57
CA ASN A 104 11.59 -15.48 7.89
C ASN A 104 12.51 -16.61 8.41
N LYS A 105 12.46 -17.78 7.77
CA LYS A 105 13.35 -18.91 8.12
C LYS A 105 14.71 -18.72 7.45
N PRO A 106 15.83 -18.84 8.18
CA PRO A 106 17.16 -18.88 7.57
C PRO A 106 17.22 -19.98 6.50
N SER A 107 17.80 -19.66 5.34
CA SER A 107 17.98 -20.64 4.28
C SER A 107 18.97 -21.72 4.75
N MET A 108 18.65 -23.00 4.54
CA MET A 108 19.58 -24.10 4.80
C MET A 108 20.79 -24.09 3.87
N ASP A 109 20.69 -23.36 2.75
CA ASP A 109 21.78 -23.14 1.80
C ASP A 109 22.65 -21.92 2.18
N ALA A 110 22.40 -21.30 3.35
CA ALA A 110 23.18 -20.14 3.78
C ALA A 110 24.65 -20.54 4.05
N PRO A 111 25.62 -19.70 3.66
CA PRO A 111 27.05 -20.02 3.79
C PRO A 111 27.49 -20.42 5.20
N PHE A 112 27.02 -19.73 6.26
CA PHE A 112 27.36 -20.08 7.65
C PHE A 112 26.95 -21.51 8.06
N ILE A 113 25.84 -22.03 7.51
CA ILE A 113 25.38 -23.40 7.80
C ILE A 113 26.29 -24.40 7.11
N SER A 114 26.71 -24.12 5.87
CA SER A 114 27.58 -25.01 5.09
C SER A 114 28.93 -25.25 5.77
N GLU A 115 29.51 -24.23 6.41
CA GLU A 115 30.78 -24.36 7.13
C GLU A 115 30.62 -25.16 8.42
N GLY A 116 29.52 -24.98 9.15
CA GLY A 116 29.18 -25.81 10.32
C GLY A 116 28.99 -27.28 9.96
N LEU A 117 28.34 -27.55 8.83
CA LEU A 117 28.19 -28.91 8.29
C LEU A 117 29.53 -29.49 7.82
N ALA A 118 30.36 -28.69 7.14
CA ALA A 118 31.69 -29.11 6.71
C ALA A 118 32.64 -29.38 7.91
N MET A 119 32.54 -28.58 8.98
CA MET A 119 33.26 -28.78 10.24
C MET A 119 32.84 -30.09 10.91
N LYS A 120 31.53 -30.36 10.98
CA LYS A 120 30.98 -31.63 11.47
C LYS A 120 31.54 -32.82 10.69
N ASP A 121 31.58 -32.71 9.36
CA ASP A 121 32.08 -33.79 8.49
C ASP A 121 33.62 -33.98 8.61
N LYS A 122 34.36 -32.94 9.00
CA LYS A 122 35.83 -32.96 9.18
C LYS A 122 36.29 -33.12 10.63
N ALA A 123 35.37 -33.25 11.59
CA ALA A 123 35.67 -33.22 13.03
C ALA A 123 36.70 -34.30 13.46
N GLU A 124 36.64 -35.49 12.87
CA GLU A 124 37.61 -36.58 13.14
C GLU A 124 39.02 -36.25 12.62
N THR A 125 39.13 -35.52 11.51
CA THR A 125 40.43 -35.14 10.94
C THR A 125 41.09 -34.04 11.78
N ILE A 126 40.30 -33.11 12.31
CA ILE A 126 40.78 -32.02 13.16
C ILE A 126 41.23 -32.53 14.54
N THR A 127 40.56 -33.57 15.06
CA THR A 127 40.84 -34.11 16.40
C THR A 127 41.83 -35.30 16.38
N GLY A 128 42.11 -35.90 15.22
CA GLY A 128 42.87 -37.15 15.09
C GLY A 128 44.37 -37.03 14.75
N GLY A 129 44.92 -35.84 14.48
CA GLY A 129 46.30 -35.68 14.00
C GLY A 129 47.17 -34.74 14.84
N GLY A 130 48.31 -35.24 15.35
CA GLY A 130 49.31 -34.42 16.04
C GLY A 130 49.89 -33.33 15.12
N PHE A 131 49.86 -32.08 15.59
CA PHE A 131 50.33 -30.91 14.85
C PHE A 131 51.86 -30.80 14.87
N ASP A 132 52.56 -31.61 14.07
CA ASP A 132 53.99 -31.41 13.81
C ASP A 132 54.18 -30.55 12.54
N GLY A 133 54.60 -29.29 12.73
CA GLY A 133 54.87 -28.32 11.65
C GLY A 133 53.72 -27.34 11.34
N CYS A 134 53.98 -26.42 10.40
CA CYS A 134 52.99 -25.48 9.88
C CYS A 134 52.33 -26.06 8.62
N VAL A 135 51.01 -26.12 8.57
CA VAL A 135 50.26 -26.64 7.42
C VAL A 135 49.48 -25.52 6.76
N ASP A 136 49.65 -25.35 5.44
CA ASP A 136 48.85 -24.42 4.64
C ASP A 136 47.37 -24.83 4.67
N GLN A 137 46.50 -23.88 4.98
CA GLN A 137 45.06 -24.10 5.01
C GLN A 137 44.35 -22.92 4.33
N PRO A 138 43.39 -23.22 3.42
CA PRO A 138 42.46 -22.20 2.99
C PRO A 138 41.64 -21.76 4.20
N ALA A 139 41.52 -20.45 4.39
CA ALA A 139 40.63 -19.90 5.39
C ALA A 139 39.46 -19.20 4.73
N SER A 140 38.29 -19.61 5.16
CA SER A 140 37.01 -19.03 4.80
C SER A 140 36.59 -18.12 5.96
N PHE A 141 36.28 -16.88 5.65
CA PHE A 141 35.73 -15.92 6.60
C PHE A 141 34.35 -15.54 6.14
N THR A 142 33.42 -15.44 7.09
CA THR A 142 32.09 -14.90 6.84
C THR A 142 32.11 -13.42 7.18
N GLU A 143 31.96 -12.57 6.17
CA GLU A 143 31.72 -11.14 6.32
C GLU A 143 30.20 -10.91 6.34
N ILE A 144 29.73 -10.16 7.34
CA ILE A 144 28.31 -9.79 7.43
C ILE A 144 28.16 -8.34 7.01
N THR A 145 27.31 -8.10 6.02
CA THR A 145 26.98 -6.78 5.50
C THR A 145 25.53 -6.46 5.79
N THR A 146 25.23 -5.20 6.13
CA THR A 146 23.86 -4.74 6.36
C THR A 146 23.42 -3.87 5.20
N HIS A 147 22.23 -4.15 4.67
CA HIS A 147 21.64 -3.42 3.56
C HIS A 147 20.22 -2.98 3.90
N GLN A 148 19.87 -1.77 3.50
CA GLN A 148 18.51 -1.24 3.61
C GLN A 148 17.91 -1.08 2.22
N CYS A 149 16.64 -1.45 2.10
CA CYS A 149 15.91 -1.35 0.84
C CYS A 149 14.45 -0.99 1.11
N LEU A 150 13.75 -0.61 0.05
CA LEU A 150 12.33 -0.27 0.08
C LEU A 150 11.54 -1.21 -0.81
N ARG A 151 10.39 -1.64 -0.31
CA ARG A 151 9.42 -2.43 -1.06
C ARG A 151 8.03 -1.83 -0.90
N ASP A 152 7.17 -2.06 -1.88
CA ASP A 152 5.77 -1.64 -1.84
C ASP A 152 4.92 -2.79 -1.31
N THR A 153 4.00 -2.47 -0.42
CA THR A 153 3.03 -3.42 0.13
C THR A 153 1.80 -3.54 -0.77
N LYS A 154 1.06 -4.63 -0.63
CA LYS A 154 -0.26 -4.77 -1.26
C LYS A 154 -1.29 -3.94 -0.48
N ILE A 155 -2.10 -3.13 -1.17
CA ILE A 155 -3.19 -2.36 -0.55
C ILE A 155 -4.52 -2.66 -1.25
N GLU A 156 -5.49 -3.10 -0.45
CA GLU A 156 -6.88 -3.28 -0.85
C GLU A 156 -7.75 -2.26 -0.12
N GLN A 157 -8.63 -1.60 -0.86
CA GLN A 157 -9.58 -0.63 -0.34
C GLN A 157 -11.00 -0.96 -0.81
N TYR A 158 -11.99 -0.43 -0.10
CA TYR A 158 -13.38 -0.79 -0.35
C TYR A 158 -14.23 0.43 -0.66
N CYS A 159 -15.07 0.31 -1.69
CA CYS A 159 -16.18 1.21 -1.95
C CYS A 159 -17.47 0.55 -1.46
N THR A 160 -18.44 1.36 -1.05
CA THR A 160 -19.79 0.89 -0.73
C THR A 160 -20.79 1.47 -1.71
N ARG A 161 -21.67 0.63 -2.24
CA ARG A 161 -22.86 1.03 -3.01
C ARG A 161 -24.08 0.67 -2.20
N THR A 162 -24.95 1.63 -1.92
CA THR A 162 -26.15 1.44 -1.11
C THR A 162 -27.39 1.77 -1.93
N ALA A 163 -28.33 0.84 -1.98
CA ALA A 163 -29.63 1.01 -2.58
C ALA A 163 -30.57 1.72 -1.62
N THR A 164 -31.27 2.73 -2.12
CA THR A 164 -32.33 3.42 -1.39
C THR A 164 -33.62 3.42 -2.21
N ILE A 165 -34.75 3.31 -1.53
CA ILE A 165 -36.06 3.40 -2.17
C ILE A 165 -36.41 4.88 -2.33
N THR A 166 -36.67 5.29 -3.56
CA THR A 166 -37.17 6.61 -3.93
C THR A 166 -38.29 6.43 -4.97
N GLY A 167 -38.85 7.51 -5.51
CA GLY A 167 -39.90 7.40 -6.53
C GLY A 167 -40.48 8.73 -6.97
N ASP A 168 -41.21 8.70 -8.08
CA ASP A 168 -41.78 9.88 -8.71
C ASP A 168 -43.31 9.78 -8.77
N TRP A 169 -43.97 10.93 -8.86
CA TRP A 169 -45.41 10.99 -9.07
C TRP A 169 -45.75 10.92 -10.55
N LYS A 170 -46.60 9.97 -10.92
CA LYS A 170 -47.17 9.83 -12.26
C LYS A 170 -48.67 10.08 -12.21
N ASN A 171 -49.17 10.90 -13.11
CA ASN A 171 -50.62 11.03 -13.28
C ASN A 171 -51.16 9.76 -13.94
N THR A 172 -52.16 9.15 -13.31
CA THR A 172 -52.90 7.99 -13.82
C THR A 172 -54.37 8.37 -13.99
N GLU A 173 -55.05 7.70 -14.92
CA GLU A 173 -56.48 7.88 -15.15
C GLU A 173 -57.24 6.72 -14.50
N VAL A 174 -58.13 7.04 -13.56
CA VAL A 174 -58.95 6.06 -12.86
C VAL A 174 -60.41 6.28 -13.22
N TYR A 175 -61.16 5.20 -13.39
CA TYR A 175 -62.60 5.25 -13.65
C TYR A 175 -63.35 4.82 -12.40
N ARG A 176 -64.29 5.64 -11.92
CA ARG A 176 -65.11 5.28 -10.75
C ARG A 176 -66.54 5.75 -10.85
N TYR A 177 -67.40 5.06 -10.12
CA TYR A 177 -68.78 5.49 -9.90
C TYR A 177 -68.85 6.51 -8.77
N VAL A 178 -69.60 7.57 -9.00
CA VAL A 178 -69.93 8.62 -8.05
C VAL A 178 -71.44 8.67 -7.92
N THR A 179 -71.96 8.31 -6.75
CA THR A 179 -73.39 8.33 -6.47
C THR A 179 -73.71 9.53 -5.59
N ILE A 180 -74.57 10.40 -6.09
CA ILE A 180 -75.07 11.55 -5.36
C ILE A 180 -76.49 11.25 -4.87
N SER A 181 -76.61 11.21 -3.54
CA SER A 181 -77.80 10.78 -2.82
C SER A 181 -78.90 11.84 -2.80
N PRO A 182 -80.17 11.46 -2.54
CA PRO A 182 -81.30 12.40 -2.51
C PRO A 182 -81.11 13.65 -1.66
N GLY A 183 -80.50 13.52 -0.47
CA GLY A 183 -80.27 14.64 0.44
C GLY A 183 -79.25 15.68 -0.06
N GLN A 184 -78.48 15.34 -1.10
CA GLN A 184 -77.48 16.21 -1.71
C GLN A 184 -78.06 17.07 -2.85
N PHE A 185 -79.29 16.77 -3.30
CA PHE A 185 -80.00 17.64 -4.22
C PHE A 185 -80.55 18.87 -3.51
N ARG A 186 -80.59 19.99 -4.23
CA ARG A 186 -81.27 21.21 -3.83
C ARG A 186 -82.34 21.51 -4.86
N TYR A 187 -83.51 21.92 -4.40
CA TYR A 187 -84.67 22.19 -5.25
C TYR A 187 -85.13 23.63 -5.02
N SER A 188 -85.45 24.32 -6.11
CA SER A 188 -86.00 25.68 -6.12
C SER A 188 -86.96 25.83 -7.30
N GLN A 189 -87.60 26.98 -7.43
CA GLN A 189 -88.43 27.31 -8.58
C GLN A 189 -87.97 28.62 -9.21
N ASN A 190 -87.91 28.66 -10.55
CA ASN A 190 -87.78 29.89 -11.32
C ASN A 190 -89.10 30.13 -12.06
N GLY A 191 -89.95 30.99 -11.50
CA GLY A 191 -91.36 31.03 -11.89
C GLY A 191 -92.03 29.68 -11.63
N LYS A 192 -92.54 29.03 -12.68
CA LYS A 192 -93.16 27.70 -12.60
C LYS A 192 -92.18 26.55 -12.84
N GLN A 193 -90.99 26.85 -13.33
CA GLN A 193 -90.01 25.85 -13.67
C GLN A 193 -89.37 25.27 -12.41
N LEU A 194 -89.38 23.95 -12.28
CA LEU A 194 -88.57 23.28 -11.27
C LEU A 194 -87.10 23.48 -11.64
N VAL A 195 -86.30 23.95 -10.69
CA VAL A 195 -84.85 24.02 -10.79
C VAL A 195 -84.26 23.12 -9.71
N PHE A 196 -83.36 22.23 -10.07
CA PHE A 196 -82.64 21.40 -9.14
C PHE A 196 -81.14 21.48 -9.38
N SER A 197 -80.36 21.35 -8.32
CA SER A 197 -78.91 21.42 -8.42
C SER A 197 -78.22 20.42 -7.51
N VAL A 198 -77.00 20.08 -7.87
CA VAL A 198 -76.15 19.16 -7.14
C VAL A 198 -74.68 19.58 -7.29
N THR A 199 -73.88 19.40 -6.24
CA THR A 199 -72.45 19.72 -6.29
C THR A 199 -71.66 18.47 -6.70
N SER A 200 -70.78 18.61 -7.68
CA SER A 200 -69.87 17.53 -8.07
C SER A 200 -68.86 17.25 -6.95
N PRO A 201 -68.73 16.00 -6.48
CA PRO A 201 -67.74 15.64 -5.47
C PRO A 201 -66.38 15.27 -6.07
N VAL A 202 -66.20 15.37 -7.39
CA VAL A 202 -64.95 15.00 -8.08
C VAL A 202 -64.63 15.92 -9.25
N THR A 203 -63.36 15.99 -9.62
CA THR A 203 -62.89 16.58 -10.88
C THR A 203 -62.62 15.49 -11.91
N GLY A 204 -63.17 15.59 -13.11
CA GLY A 204 -62.95 14.60 -14.16
C GLY A 204 -63.87 14.74 -15.37
N VAL A 205 -63.81 13.74 -16.26
CA VAL A 205 -64.67 13.64 -17.46
C VAL A 205 -65.77 12.63 -17.21
N VAL A 206 -67.03 13.05 -17.36
CA VAL A 206 -68.19 12.15 -17.24
C VAL A 206 -68.19 11.20 -18.44
N MET A 207 -68.19 9.90 -18.18
CA MET A 207 -68.26 8.84 -19.18
C MET A 207 -69.69 8.32 -19.37
N ASN A 208 -70.46 8.30 -18.29
CA ASN A 208 -71.88 7.95 -18.30
C ASN A 208 -72.57 8.62 -17.10
N ALA A 209 -73.85 8.95 -17.23
CA ALA A 209 -74.64 9.46 -16.12
C ALA A 209 -76.09 8.94 -16.18
N GLN A 210 -76.64 8.61 -15.01
CA GLN A 210 -77.99 8.14 -14.85
C GLN A 210 -78.68 8.89 -13.72
N LEU A 211 -79.90 9.34 -13.96
CA LEU A 211 -80.77 9.93 -12.94
C LEU A 211 -81.86 8.94 -12.58
N LYS A 212 -81.83 8.42 -11.36
CA LYS A 212 -82.89 7.59 -10.80
C LYS A 212 -83.90 8.49 -10.10
N VAL A 213 -85.18 8.31 -10.43
CA VAL A 213 -86.29 9.12 -9.90
C VAL A 213 -87.28 8.21 -9.19
N TYR A 214 -87.46 8.40 -7.89
CA TYR A 214 -88.57 7.84 -7.14
C TYR A 214 -89.70 8.86 -7.03
N ALA A 215 -90.92 8.42 -7.31
CA ALA A 215 -92.08 9.27 -7.33
C ALA A 215 -93.07 8.91 -6.21
N SER A 216 -93.35 9.87 -5.32
CA SER A 216 -94.54 9.84 -4.44
C SER A 216 -95.76 10.49 -5.09
N PHE A 217 -95.52 11.26 -6.15
CA PHE A 217 -96.50 12.00 -6.93
C PHE A 217 -96.21 11.79 -8.42
N TYR A 218 -97.23 11.77 -9.27
CA TYR A 218 -97.05 11.51 -10.70
C TYR A 218 -96.28 12.65 -11.37
N PHE A 219 -95.20 12.35 -12.07
CA PHE A 219 -94.37 13.37 -12.72
C PHE A 219 -94.95 13.95 -14.03
N LEU A 220 -96.18 13.58 -14.43
CA LEU A 220 -96.96 14.26 -15.48
C LEU A 220 -96.21 14.51 -16.80
N ASN A 221 -95.39 13.54 -17.21
CA ASN A 221 -94.55 13.69 -18.40
C ASN A 221 -93.66 14.95 -18.35
N SER A 222 -93.06 15.23 -17.19
CA SER A 222 -92.17 16.37 -16.99
C SER A 222 -90.94 16.28 -17.87
N ARG A 223 -90.71 17.31 -18.67
CA ARG A 223 -89.53 17.44 -19.52
C ARG A 223 -88.45 18.22 -18.78
N TYR A 224 -87.32 17.57 -18.50
CA TYR A 224 -86.17 18.17 -17.84
C TYR A 224 -84.97 18.28 -18.78
N THR A 225 -84.19 19.33 -18.58
CA THR A 225 -82.84 19.50 -19.12
C THR A 225 -81.83 19.40 -17.99
N PHE A 226 -80.88 18.47 -18.08
CA PHE A 226 -79.81 18.31 -17.08
C PHE A 226 -78.59 17.60 -17.70
N MET A 227 -77.38 18.06 -17.37
CA MET A 227 -76.12 17.53 -17.93
C MET A 227 -76.20 17.33 -19.45
N ASN A 228 -76.53 18.41 -20.17
CA ASN A 228 -76.74 18.44 -21.63
C ASN A 228 -77.73 17.41 -22.19
N SER A 229 -78.54 16.80 -21.33
CA SER A 229 -79.53 15.80 -21.70
C SER A 229 -80.93 16.38 -21.59
N VAL A 230 -81.82 16.00 -22.50
CA VAL A 230 -83.24 16.30 -22.43
C VAL A 230 -84.00 14.99 -22.30
N PHE A 231 -84.82 14.86 -21.26
CA PHE A 231 -85.56 13.63 -20.99
C PHE A 231 -86.91 13.94 -20.35
N ASN A 232 -87.82 12.98 -20.49
CA ASN A 232 -89.17 13.08 -19.97
C ASN A 232 -89.38 12.08 -18.83
N VAL A 233 -89.89 12.56 -17.71
CA VAL A 233 -90.16 11.75 -16.52
C VAL A 233 -91.67 11.51 -16.43
N MET A 234 -92.06 10.25 -16.56
CA MET A 234 -93.44 9.77 -16.47
C MET A 234 -93.64 8.81 -15.29
N THR A 235 -92.80 8.92 -14.27
CA THR A 235 -92.80 8.00 -13.13
C THR A 235 -94.09 8.12 -12.32
N LEU A 236 -94.79 6.99 -12.17
CA LEU A 236 -96.04 6.87 -11.41
C LEU A 236 -95.79 6.84 -9.89
N PRO A 237 -96.76 7.26 -9.07
CA PRO A 237 -96.64 7.18 -7.61
C PRO A 237 -96.28 5.76 -7.13
N GLY A 238 -95.33 5.66 -6.21
CA GLY A 238 -94.80 4.41 -5.68
C GLY A 238 -93.81 3.69 -6.61
N LYS A 239 -93.49 4.24 -7.78
CA LYS A 239 -92.55 3.66 -8.74
C LYS A 239 -91.21 4.40 -8.75
N THR A 240 -90.21 3.72 -9.29
CA THR A 240 -88.89 4.27 -9.53
C THR A 240 -88.47 3.96 -10.96
N ASP A 241 -88.07 4.99 -11.70
CA ASP A 241 -87.51 4.83 -13.04
C ASP A 241 -86.08 5.38 -13.07
N THR A 242 -85.27 4.88 -14.00
CA THR A 242 -83.90 5.36 -14.22
C THR A 242 -83.79 5.94 -15.62
N PHE A 243 -83.29 7.16 -15.72
CA PHE A 243 -83.13 7.90 -16.96
C PHE A 243 -81.64 8.05 -17.28
N THR A 244 -81.22 7.53 -18.43
CA THR A 244 -79.87 7.77 -18.94
C THR A 244 -79.75 9.22 -19.43
N LEU A 245 -78.74 9.93 -18.95
CA LEU A 245 -78.43 11.29 -19.37
C LEU A 245 -77.51 11.22 -20.60
N SER A 246 -78.10 11.08 -21.78
CA SER A 246 -77.39 10.80 -23.04
C SER A 246 -76.45 11.91 -23.51
N GLY A 247 -76.64 13.16 -23.06
CA GLY A 247 -75.76 14.28 -23.34
C GLY A 247 -74.64 14.49 -22.31
N ALA A 248 -74.61 13.68 -21.25
CA ALA A 248 -73.60 13.79 -20.19
C ALA A 248 -72.20 13.28 -20.55
N PRO A 249 -72.01 12.22 -21.39
CA PRO A 249 -70.69 11.75 -21.77
C PRO A 249 -69.84 12.87 -22.42
N GLY A 250 -68.59 13.01 -21.98
CA GLY A 250 -67.66 14.05 -22.42
C GLY A 250 -67.72 15.36 -21.64
N LEU A 251 -68.67 15.52 -20.71
CA LEU A 251 -68.70 16.70 -19.83
C LEU A 251 -67.52 16.72 -18.86
N ASN A 252 -66.77 17.83 -18.85
CA ASN A 252 -65.78 18.12 -17.83
C ASN A 252 -66.47 18.68 -16.58
N ILE A 253 -66.26 18.05 -15.43
CA ILE A 253 -66.76 18.49 -14.13
C ILE A 253 -65.58 18.78 -13.19
N THR A 254 -65.73 19.78 -12.33
CA THR A 254 -64.75 20.13 -11.28
C THR A 254 -65.33 19.85 -9.90
N GLU A 255 -64.53 19.37 -8.95
CA GLU A 255 -64.95 19.22 -7.57
C GLU A 255 -65.45 20.55 -7.01
N GLY A 256 -66.61 20.56 -6.36
CA GLY A 256 -67.28 21.77 -5.88
C GLY A 256 -68.14 22.47 -6.94
N GLN A 257 -68.09 22.07 -8.22
CA GLN A 257 -68.94 22.67 -9.26
C GLN A 257 -70.42 22.33 -9.04
N VAL A 258 -71.29 23.34 -9.12
CA VAL A 258 -72.74 23.16 -9.06
C VAL A 258 -73.27 22.80 -10.45
N LEU A 259 -73.82 21.60 -10.59
CA LEU A 259 -74.52 21.11 -11.77
C LEU A 259 -76.01 21.38 -11.59
N THR A 260 -76.63 22.10 -12.54
CA THR A 260 -78.03 22.54 -12.45
C THR A 260 -78.86 21.92 -13.56
N GLY A 261 -80.05 21.45 -13.21
CA GLY A 261 -81.09 20.99 -14.12
C GLY A 261 -82.38 21.76 -13.91
N SER A 262 -83.21 21.81 -14.94
CA SER A 262 -84.50 22.50 -14.85
C SER A 262 -85.53 21.91 -15.80
N GLY A 263 -86.81 22.17 -15.55
CA GLY A 263 -87.87 21.74 -16.45
C GLY A 263 -89.26 21.88 -15.87
N CYS A 264 -90.24 21.41 -16.63
CA CYS A 264 -91.65 21.54 -16.31
C CYS A 264 -92.45 20.30 -16.67
N THR A 265 -93.57 20.12 -15.98
CA THR A 265 -94.64 19.15 -16.27
C THR A 265 -95.25 19.35 -17.66
N ALA A 266 -96.00 18.35 -18.12
CA ALA A 266 -96.70 18.35 -19.41
C ALA A 266 -95.78 18.66 -20.60
N ASN A 267 -94.70 17.91 -20.70
CA ASN A 267 -93.70 17.99 -21.78
C ASN A 267 -93.05 19.39 -21.90
N GLY A 268 -92.91 20.12 -20.79
CA GLY A 268 -92.27 21.44 -20.74
C GLY A 268 -93.22 22.64 -20.78
N ASN A 269 -94.54 22.43 -20.77
CA ASN A 269 -95.54 23.50 -20.88
C ASN A 269 -95.77 24.33 -19.61
N CYS A 270 -95.23 23.90 -18.46
CA CYS A 270 -95.31 24.61 -17.17
C CYS A 270 -96.76 24.97 -16.75
N ILE A 271 -97.49 23.99 -16.23
CA ILE A 271 -98.90 24.13 -15.86
C ILE A 271 -99.06 25.04 -14.64
N GLY A 272 -99.91 26.08 -14.78
CA GLY A 272 -100.06 27.15 -13.79
C GLY A 272 -101.06 26.95 -12.66
N GLY A 273 -101.88 25.89 -12.70
CA GLY A 273 -102.91 25.63 -11.70
C GLY A 273 -103.18 24.14 -11.50
N GLY A 274 -103.66 23.76 -10.31
CA GLY A 274 -103.99 22.38 -9.95
C GLY A 274 -102.77 21.50 -9.68
N ASN A 275 -102.88 20.22 -10.03
CA ASN A 275 -101.91 19.18 -9.67
C ASN A 275 -100.63 19.18 -10.53
N GLY A 276 -100.05 20.33 -10.88
CA GLY A 276 -98.95 20.46 -11.85
C GLY A 276 -97.54 20.60 -11.24
N ASP A 277 -96.76 21.56 -11.77
CA ASP A 277 -95.35 21.80 -11.41
C ASP A 277 -95.10 22.05 -9.93
N TRP A 278 -96.01 22.75 -9.26
CA TRP A 278 -95.87 23.06 -7.83
C TRP A 278 -95.94 21.79 -6.96
N GLN A 279 -96.77 20.81 -7.32
CA GLN A 279 -96.85 19.54 -6.57
C GLN A 279 -95.61 18.67 -6.80
N VAL A 280 -95.09 18.64 -8.03
CA VAL A 280 -93.82 17.95 -8.31
C VAL A 280 -92.69 18.59 -7.51
N TYR A 281 -92.57 19.92 -7.54
CA TYR A 281 -91.61 20.66 -6.72
C TYR A 281 -91.78 20.35 -5.23
N GLN A 282 -92.99 20.47 -4.68
CA GLN A 282 -93.22 20.25 -3.26
C GLN A 282 -92.91 18.80 -2.85
N SER A 283 -93.23 17.82 -3.70
CA SER A 283 -92.92 16.41 -3.44
C SER A 283 -91.41 16.15 -3.36
N LEU A 284 -90.61 16.82 -4.19
CA LEU A 284 -89.14 16.73 -4.17
C LEU A 284 -88.53 17.52 -3.02
N ALA A 285 -88.99 18.76 -2.81
CA ALA A 285 -88.51 19.64 -1.74
C ALA A 285 -88.81 19.08 -0.34
N SER A 286 -89.94 18.38 -0.17
CA SER A 286 -90.27 17.68 1.09
C SER A 286 -89.59 16.31 1.23
N GLY A 287 -88.83 15.87 0.22
CA GLY A 287 -88.17 14.55 0.20
C GLY A 287 -89.09 13.34 -0.01
N LYS A 288 -90.36 13.55 -0.36
CA LYS A 288 -91.32 12.46 -0.62
C LYS A 288 -91.04 11.80 -1.96
N SER A 289 -90.74 12.58 -2.99
CA SER A 289 -90.13 12.12 -4.24
C SER A 289 -88.63 12.39 -4.16
N THR A 290 -87.80 11.59 -4.82
CA THR A 290 -86.33 11.73 -4.71
C THR A 290 -85.62 11.52 -6.04
N PHE A 291 -84.51 12.25 -6.20
CA PHE A 291 -83.55 12.04 -7.28
C PHE A 291 -82.26 11.43 -6.71
N THR A 292 -81.68 10.49 -7.43
CA THR A 292 -80.33 9.97 -7.18
C THR A 292 -79.56 10.01 -8.49
N LEU A 293 -78.40 10.67 -8.51
CA LEU A 293 -77.54 10.77 -9.69
C LEU A 293 -76.36 9.82 -9.55
N THR A 294 -76.18 8.94 -10.51
CA THR A 294 -74.99 8.09 -10.62
C THR A 294 -74.16 8.55 -11.81
N LEU A 295 -72.92 8.94 -11.58
CA LEU A 295 -71.94 9.30 -12.59
C LEU A 295 -70.88 8.20 -12.67
N TYR A 296 -70.48 7.82 -13.88
CA TYR A 296 -69.25 7.09 -14.13
C TYR A 296 -68.25 8.10 -14.67
N VAL A 297 -67.18 8.38 -13.92
CA VAL A 297 -66.27 9.50 -14.19
C VAL A 297 -64.84 8.99 -14.36
N LYS A 298 -64.14 9.49 -15.38
CA LYS A 298 -62.70 9.36 -15.53
C LYS A 298 -62.02 10.50 -14.77
N VAL A 299 -61.34 10.17 -13.67
CA VAL A 299 -60.62 11.11 -12.81
C VAL A 299 -59.12 10.97 -13.02
N SER A 300 -58.38 12.08 -12.91
CA SER A 300 -56.92 12.04 -12.90
C SER A 300 -56.44 12.00 -11.45
N GLU A 301 -55.67 10.98 -11.11
CA GLU A 301 -55.08 10.80 -9.78
C GLU A 301 -53.56 10.73 -9.90
N LYS A 302 -52.85 11.12 -8.83
CA LYS A 302 -51.40 10.94 -8.75
C LYS A 302 -51.10 9.58 -8.15
N GLU A 303 -50.28 8.79 -8.83
CA GLU A 303 -49.76 7.52 -8.37
C GLU A 303 -48.25 7.64 -8.16
N TRP A 304 -47.77 7.26 -6.99
CA TRP A 304 -46.34 7.23 -6.71
C TRP A 304 -45.74 5.94 -7.27
N VAL A 305 -44.69 6.07 -8.08
CA VAL A 305 -44.01 4.95 -8.73
C VAL A 305 -42.64 4.75 -8.05
N PRO A 306 -42.45 3.66 -7.28
CA PRO A 306 -41.18 3.37 -6.64
C PRO A 306 -40.07 3.06 -7.66
N ARG A 307 -38.85 3.47 -7.33
CA ARG A 307 -37.60 3.06 -8.00
C ARG A 307 -36.47 2.91 -6.96
N VAL A 308 -35.44 2.17 -7.33
CA VAL A 308 -34.22 2.04 -6.53
C VAL A 308 -33.17 3.01 -7.06
N GLU A 309 -32.59 3.79 -6.17
CA GLU A 309 -31.48 4.69 -6.48
C GLU A 309 -30.24 4.27 -5.68
N TRP A 310 -29.11 4.14 -6.39
CA TRP A 310 -27.85 3.68 -5.82
C TRP A 310 -26.93 4.86 -5.57
N SER A 311 -26.52 5.02 -4.32
CA SER A 311 -25.45 5.95 -3.94
C SER A 311 -24.15 5.20 -3.70
N GLU A 312 -23.04 5.76 -4.17
CA GLU A 312 -21.70 5.20 -3.96
C GLU A 312 -20.90 6.08 -2.99
N SER A 313 -20.13 5.44 -2.11
CA SER A 313 -19.19 6.10 -1.21
C SER A 313 -17.86 5.34 -1.19
N CYS A 314 -16.78 6.02 -1.56
CA CYS A 314 -15.42 5.51 -1.60
C CYS A 314 -14.47 6.44 -0.81
N PRO A 315 -13.59 5.92 0.05
CA PRO A 315 -12.57 6.73 0.75
C PRO A 315 -11.35 7.06 -0.13
N PHE A 316 -11.32 6.57 -1.37
CA PHE A 316 -10.24 6.74 -2.35
C PHE A 316 -10.83 6.98 -3.74
N SER A 317 -9.99 7.39 -4.70
CA SER A 317 -10.43 7.51 -6.09
C SER A 317 -10.40 6.14 -6.76
N LYS A 318 -11.53 5.69 -7.31
CA LYS A 318 -11.61 4.43 -8.07
C LYS A 318 -10.65 4.37 -9.25
N THR A 319 -10.18 5.52 -9.75
CA THR A 319 -9.15 5.55 -10.79
C THR A 319 -7.81 5.02 -10.31
N GLU A 320 -7.54 4.96 -9.00
CA GLU A 320 -6.28 4.47 -8.42
C GLU A 320 -6.19 2.94 -8.35
N GLY A 321 -7.30 2.22 -8.52
CA GLY A 321 -7.32 0.78 -8.35
C GLY A 321 -8.19 0.04 -9.35
N VAL A 322 -7.91 -1.26 -9.47
CA VAL A 322 -8.71 -2.18 -10.27
C VAL A 322 -9.63 -2.94 -9.32
N MET A 323 -10.92 -3.00 -9.65
CA MET A 323 -11.89 -3.77 -8.87
C MET A 323 -11.55 -5.26 -8.96
N THR A 324 -11.32 -5.89 -7.80
CA THR A 324 -10.96 -7.30 -7.69
C THR A 324 -12.10 -8.18 -7.18
N GLY A 325 -13.14 -7.59 -6.57
CA GLY A 325 -14.28 -8.34 -6.07
C GLY A 325 -15.47 -7.45 -5.71
N SER A 326 -16.64 -8.08 -5.57
CA SER A 326 -17.89 -7.47 -5.12
C SER A 326 -18.57 -8.44 -4.18
N GLN A 327 -18.85 -8.02 -2.95
CA GLN A 327 -19.56 -8.85 -1.97
C GLN A 327 -20.79 -8.13 -1.44
N CYS A 328 -21.87 -8.88 -1.30
CA CYS A 328 -23.08 -8.36 -0.67
C CYS A 328 -22.87 -8.30 0.85
N VAL A 329 -23.01 -7.12 1.45
CA VAL A 329 -22.87 -6.91 2.90
C VAL A 329 -24.19 -6.64 3.60
N GLU A 330 -25.25 -6.38 2.83
CA GLU A 330 -26.62 -6.25 3.34
C GLU A 330 -27.54 -7.11 2.47
N PRO A 331 -27.93 -8.29 2.96
CA PRO A 331 -28.49 -9.37 2.15
C PRO A 331 -29.81 -9.00 1.49
N GLY A 332 -30.18 -9.78 0.49
CA GLY A 332 -31.41 -9.59 -0.26
C GLY A 332 -32.65 -9.77 0.60
N GLU A 333 -33.52 -8.78 0.55
CA GLU A 333 -34.82 -8.79 1.23
C GLU A 333 -35.80 -7.88 0.50
N THR A 334 -37.10 -8.07 0.78
CA THR A 334 -38.14 -7.16 0.32
C THR A 334 -38.33 -6.05 1.36
N ARG A 335 -38.05 -4.81 0.97
CA ARG A 335 -38.31 -3.63 1.80
C ARG A 335 -39.61 -2.96 1.41
N THR A 336 -40.25 -2.34 2.40
CA THR A 336 -41.50 -1.61 2.21
C THR A 336 -41.31 -0.13 2.51
N VAL A 337 -42.03 0.71 1.76
CA VAL A 337 -42.16 2.13 2.04
C VAL A 337 -43.63 2.51 1.98
N VAL A 338 -44.06 3.39 2.88
CA VAL A 338 -45.43 3.91 2.90
C VAL A 338 -45.42 5.34 2.35
N VAL A 339 -46.10 5.54 1.23
CA VAL A 339 -46.29 6.86 0.60
C VAL A 339 -47.78 7.06 0.39
N ASP A 340 -48.34 8.16 0.92
CA ASP A 340 -49.77 8.47 0.83
C ASP A 340 -50.69 7.32 1.31
N CYS A 341 -50.36 6.76 2.48
CA CYS A 341 -51.05 5.61 3.10
C CYS A 341 -51.10 4.33 2.25
N LYS A 342 -50.38 4.27 1.13
CA LYS A 342 -50.21 3.08 0.30
C LYS A 342 -48.84 2.48 0.58
N THR A 343 -48.81 1.15 0.78
CA THR A 343 -47.57 0.40 0.98
C THR A 343 -47.03 -0.07 -0.36
N TYR A 344 -45.77 0.23 -0.62
CA TYR A 344 -45.03 -0.21 -1.80
C TYR A 344 -43.92 -1.15 -1.36
N SER A 345 -43.76 -2.28 -2.05
CA SER A 345 -42.76 -3.30 -1.75
C SER A 345 -41.76 -3.40 -2.90
N ILE A 346 -40.46 -3.33 -2.58
CA ILE A 346 -39.38 -3.52 -3.54
C ILE A 346 -38.45 -4.62 -3.03
N HIS A 347 -38.15 -5.57 -3.90
CA HIS A 347 -37.14 -6.59 -3.64
C HIS A 347 -35.80 -6.17 -4.25
N GLN A 348 -34.71 -6.43 -3.54
CA GLN A 348 -33.35 -6.40 -4.07
C GLN A 348 -32.62 -7.66 -3.59
N ASP A 349 -31.76 -8.21 -4.44
CA ASP A 349 -30.89 -9.35 -4.08
C ASP A 349 -29.80 -8.95 -3.09
N CYS A 350 -29.52 -7.65 -3.00
CA CYS A 350 -28.60 -7.05 -2.05
C CYS A 350 -28.90 -5.57 -1.92
N TRP A 351 -28.99 -5.05 -0.69
CA TRP A 351 -29.23 -3.62 -0.44
C TRP A 351 -27.95 -2.81 -0.32
N LYS A 352 -26.83 -3.48 -0.06
CA LYS A 352 -25.52 -2.84 0.05
C LYS A 352 -24.42 -3.76 -0.43
N TRP A 353 -23.69 -3.30 -1.44
CA TRP A 353 -22.49 -3.96 -1.94
C TRP A 353 -21.25 -3.32 -1.33
N GLN A 354 -20.27 -4.16 -1.00
CA GLN A 354 -18.90 -3.76 -0.74
C GLN A 354 -18.05 -4.24 -1.91
N ASP A 355 -17.51 -3.29 -2.67
CA ASP A 355 -16.64 -3.56 -3.81
C ASP A 355 -15.18 -3.42 -3.36
N THR A 356 -14.38 -4.46 -3.59
CA THR A 356 -12.95 -4.49 -3.27
C THR A 356 -12.14 -4.00 -4.46
N TYR A 357 -11.22 -3.08 -4.23
CA TYR A 357 -10.28 -2.55 -5.21
C TYR A 357 -8.86 -2.79 -4.74
N LEU A 358 -8.03 -3.35 -5.62
CA LEU A 358 -6.59 -3.36 -5.45
C LEU A 358 -6.05 -2.00 -5.90
N THR A 359 -5.58 -1.18 -4.97
CA THR A 359 -5.06 0.19 -5.25
C THR A 359 -3.54 0.26 -5.26
N GLN A 360 -2.88 -0.79 -4.77
CA GLN A 360 -1.44 -0.97 -4.89
C GLN A 360 -1.10 -2.46 -4.95
N THR A 361 -0.32 -2.86 -5.95
CA THR A 361 0.32 -4.17 -5.99
C THR A 361 1.58 -4.15 -5.14
N GLU A 362 1.87 -5.27 -4.47
CA GLU A 362 3.18 -5.45 -3.87
C GLU A 362 4.28 -5.44 -4.93
N THR A 363 5.43 -4.85 -4.61
CA THR A 363 6.62 -4.90 -5.47
C THR A 363 7.84 -5.15 -4.61
N GLU A 364 8.78 -5.97 -5.07
CA GLU A 364 10.08 -6.17 -4.40
C GLU A 364 10.86 -4.85 -4.24
N GLY A 365 10.57 -3.85 -5.06
CA GLY A 365 11.24 -2.55 -5.04
C GLY A 365 12.75 -2.69 -5.18
N THR A 366 13.52 -1.96 -4.37
CA THR A 366 14.99 -2.12 -4.31
C THR A 366 15.41 -3.34 -3.49
N CYS A 367 14.47 -4.05 -2.85
CA CYS A 367 14.77 -5.26 -2.08
C CYS A 367 14.96 -6.52 -2.93
N GLY A 368 14.66 -6.46 -4.24
CA GLY A 368 14.64 -7.65 -5.11
C GLY A 368 15.96 -8.42 -5.17
N GLU A 369 17.12 -7.75 -5.07
CA GLU A 369 18.43 -8.41 -5.03
C GLU A 369 18.64 -9.21 -3.74
N PHE A 370 18.17 -8.70 -2.61
CA PHE A 370 18.32 -9.33 -1.30
C PHE A 370 17.29 -10.45 -1.08
N ILE A 371 16.07 -10.28 -1.59
CA ILE A 371 15.01 -11.31 -1.55
C ILE A 371 15.46 -12.59 -2.27
N LYS A 372 16.20 -12.45 -3.37
CA LYS A 372 16.66 -13.58 -4.20
C LYS A 372 17.98 -14.18 -3.74
N ASN A 373 18.67 -13.52 -2.80
CA ASN A 373 19.95 -13.98 -2.30
C ASN A 373 19.75 -14.82 -1.04
N SER A 374 20.05 -16.12 -1.14
CA SER A 374 19.94 -17.06 -0.01
C SER A 374 20.89 -16.75 1.15
N ALA A 375 21.92 -15.92 0.94
CA ALA A 375 22.82 -15.44 1.98
C ALA A 375 22.28 -14.22 2.75
N CYS A 376 21.10 -13.70 2.37
CA CYS A 376 20.49 -12.53 3.00
C CYS A 376 19.26 -12.91 3.83
N THR A 377 19.18 -12.40 5.07
CA THR A 377 18.03 -12.60 5.96
C THR A 377 17.49 -11.27 6.47
N VAL A 378 16.17 -11.14 6.64
CA VAL A 378 15.53 -9.92 7.15
C VAL A 378 15.79 -9.78 8.65
N THR A 379 16.40 -8.67 9.06
CA THR A 379 16.66 -8.34 10.47
C THR A 379 15.65 -7.35 11.05
N ARG A 380 15.13 -6.44 10.22
CA ARG A 380 14.15 -5.43 10.63
C ARG A 380 13.25 -5.06 9.47
N SER A 381 11.97 -4.78 9.76
CA SER A 381 11.03 -4.33 8.76
C SER A 381 10.03 -3.35 9.34
N GLU A 382 9.93 -2.17 8.74
CA GLU A 382 9.17 -1.05 9.28
C GLU A 382 8.45 -0.27 8.20
N CYS A 383 7.36 0.40 8.56
CA CYS A 383 6.66 1.24 7.61
C CYS A 383 7.47 2.51 7.33
N ALA A 384 7.85 2.71 6.07
CA ALA A 384 8.53 3.92 5.62
C ALA A 384 7.52 5.06 5.38
N ASP A 385 6.38 4.73 4.74
CA ASP A 385 5.34 5.71 4.43
C ASP A 385 3.96 5.19 4.78
N THR A 386 3.20 6.03 5.47
CA THR A 386 1.78 5.82 5.72
C THR A 386 0.98 6.86 4.95
N VAL A 387 0.08 6.41 4.08
CA VAL A 387 -0.85 7.28 3.34
C VAL A 387 -2.27 6.80 3.61
N ASP A 388 -3.12 7.71 4.08
CA ASP A 388 -4.52 7.44 4.44
C ASP A 388 -4.68 6.24 5.40
N GLY A 389 -3.72 6.06 6.31
CA GLY A 389 -3.71 4.98 7.32
C GLY A 389 -3.14 3.64 6.85
N PHE A 390 -2.76 3.52 5.58
CA PHE A 390 -2.14 2.32 5.03
C PHE A 390 -0.64 2.50 4.90
N CYS A 391 0.11 1.48 5.30
CA CYS A 391 1.53 1.44 4.98
C CYS A 391 1.70 1.22 3.49
N VAL A 392 2.13 2.24 2.72
CA VAL A 392 2.30 2.17 1.25
C VAL A 392 3.72 1.79 0.84
N SER A 393 4.69 1.92 1.73
CA SER A 393 6.06 1.49 1.50
C SER A 393 6.68 1.02 2.80
N GLN A 394 7.47 -0.05 2.71
CA GLN A 394 8.14 -0.69 3.84
C GLN A 394 9.64 -0.61 3.64
N GLN A 395 10.35 -0.10 4.64
CA GLN A 395 11.80 -0.16 4.72
C GLN A 395 12.19 -1.49 5.35
N VAL A 396 13.01 -2.26 4.67
CA VAL A 396 13.47 -3.58 5.11
C VAL A 396 14.98 -3.54 5.26
N THR A 397 15.48 -4.02 6.38
CA THR A 397 16.92 -4.20 6.64
C THR A 397 17.25 -5.68 6.47
N TYR A 398 18.21 -5.97 5.61
CA TYR A 398 18.78 -7.29 5.37
C TYR A 398 20.18 -7.37 5.98
N SER A 399 20.47 -8.51 6.59
CA SER A 399 21.83 -8.94 6.93
C SER A 399 22.25 -9.99 5.91
N CYS A 400 23.28 -9.69 5.14
CA CYS A 400 23.78 -10.51 4.05
C CYS A 400 25.18 -11.02 4.36
N GLU A 401 25.37 -12.33 4.22
CA GLU A 401 26.65 -12.98 4.40
C GLU A 401 27.43 -13.04 3.09
N ARG A 402 28.73 -12.77 3.18
CA ARG A 402 29.67 -12.90 2.09
C ARG A 402 30.83 -13.77 2.55
N LYS A 403 31.12 -14.81 1.76
CA LYS A 403 32.29 -15.64 1.98
C LYS A 403 33.51 -14.95 1.37
N LYS A 404 34.51 -14.69 2.21
CA LYS A 404 35.82 -14.20 1.78
C LYS A 404 36.84 -15.31 1.99
N GLU A 405 37.52 -15.69 0.92
CA GLU A 405 38.56 -16.72 0.97
C GLU A 405 39.93 -16.05 1.08
N GLY A 406 40.75 -16.55 1.99
CA GLY A 406 42.14 -16.18 2.18
C GLY A 406 43.00 -17.43 2.36
N ASN A 407 44.32 -17.27 2.30
CA ASN A 407 45.26 -18.37 2.52
C ASN A 407 46.06 -18.12 3.79
N GLY A 408 46.14 -19.13 4.67
CA GLY A 408 46.96 -19.05 5.87
C GLY A 408 47.61 -20.38 6.25
N GLN A 409 48.22 -20.41 7.42
CA GLN A 409 48.96 -21.55 7.97
C GLN A 409 48.52 -21.86 9.39
N ILE A 410 48.25 -23.12 9.69
CA ILE A 410 48.08 -23.59 11.07
C ILE A 410 49.44 -24.05 11.58
N CYS A 411 49.97 -23.37 12.61
CA CYS A 411 51.23 -23.71 13.28
C CYS A 411 50.96 -23.92 14.77
N GLY A 412 51.22 -25.13 15.29
CA GLY A 412 51.07 -25.40 16.73
C GLY A 412 49.65 -25.20 17.28
N GLY A 413 48.62 -25.28 16.43
CA GLY A 413 47.21 -25.05 16.79
C GLY A 413 46.69 -23.62 16.55
N GLU A 414 47.55 -22.66 16.18
CA GLU A 414 47.16 -21.29 15.83
C GLU A 414 47.17 -21.05 14.31
N PHE A 415 46.17 -20.33 13.81
CA PHE A 415 46.04 -19.98 12.38
C PHE A 415 46.62 -18.59 12.08
N PHE A 416 47.50 -18.50 11.07
CA PHE A 416 48.20 -17.29 10.63
C PHE A 416 47.90 -16.95 9.17
N CYS A 417 47.56 -15.69 8.87
CA CYS A 417 47.35 -15.19 7.51
C CYS A 417 48.67 -14.93 6.79
N LYS A 418 48.87 -15.45 5.57
CA LYS A 418 50.13 -15.25 4.82
C LYS A 418 50.24 -13.88 4.13
N ASP A 419 49.12 -13.31 3.69
CA ASP A 419 49.07 -12.13 2.80
C ASP A 419 48.24 -10.97 3.38
N GLY A 420 47.78 -11.09 4.63
CA GLY A 420 46.94 -10.09 5.29
C GLY A 420 45.48 -10.05 4.78
N SER A 421 45.11 -10.82 3.76
CA SER A 421 43.74 -10.88 3.20
C SER A 421 42.69 -11.28 4.25
N CYS A 422 43.13 -12.00 5.28
CA CYS A 422 42.30 -12.44 6.39
C CYS A 422 42.50 -11.70 7.71
N ALA A 423 43.44 -10.75 7.79
CA ALA A 423 43.52 -9.83 8.94
C ALA A 423 42.34 -8.84 8.98
N GLN A 424 41.76 -8.54 7.81
CA GLN A 424 40.53 -7.73 7.68
C GLN A 424 39.29 -8.41 8.26
N ALA A 425 39.26 -9.75 8.29
CA ALA A 425 38.11 -10.50 8.81
C ALA A 425 38.05 -10.49 10.35
N GLN A 426 39.19 -10.34 11.05
CA GLN A 426 39.23 -10.30 12.51
C GLN A 426 38.81 -8.95 13.12
N THR A 427 38.86 -7.86 12.35
CA THR A 427 38.61 -6.51 12.87
C THR A 427 37.22 -5.97 12.55
N GLY A 428 36.47 -6.62 11.64
CA GLY A 428 35.11 -6.21 11.28
C GLY A 428 34.97 -4.76 10.78
N THR A 429 36.10 -4.09 10.51
CA THR A 429 36.17 -2.65 10.23
C THR A 429 37.08 -2.42 9.03
N SER A 430 36.53 -1.83 7.98
CA SER A 430 37.22 -1.36 6.79
C SER A 430 38.04 -0.08 7.09
N ASN A 431 38.91 -0.14 8.11
CA ASN A 431 39.65 1.03 8.63
C ASN A 431 40.55 1.69 7.58
N MET A 432 41.06 0.94 6.61
CA MET A 432 42.00 1.48 5.60
C MET A 432 41.32 2.40 4.58
N PHE A 433 40.05 2.16 4.24
CA PHE A 433 39.31 3.02 3.31
C PHE A 433 38.65 4.19 4.02
N GLY A 434 38.18 3.99 5.26
CA GLY A 434 37.78 5.11 6.11
C GLY A 434 38.89 6.14 6.22
N GLN A 435 40.15 5.70 6.36
CA GLN A 435 41.33 6.57 6.32
C GLN A 435 41.55 7.22 4.95
N ALA A 436 41.42 6.49 3.85
CA ALA A 436 41.59 7.04 2.49
C ALA A 436 40.52 8.09 2.13
N VAL A 437 39.25 7.84 2.47
CA VAL A 437 38.15 8.79 2.26
C VAL A 437 38.23 9.95 3.23
N SER A 438 38.62 9.73 4.49
CA SER A 438 38.90 10.82 5.44
C SER A 438 40.05 11.69 4.95
N ALA A 439 41.07 11.10 4.35
CA ALA A 439 42.17 11.84 3.74
C ALA A 439 41.73 12.57 2.46
N LEU A 440 40.88 11.97 1.62
CA LEU A 440 40.28 12.62 0.46
C LEU A 440 39.40 13.80 0.86
N ALA A 441 38.60 13.63 1.91
CA ALA A 441 37.77 14.68 2.53
C ALA A 441 38.65 15.79 3.11
N ALA A 442 39.75 15.43 3.78
CA ALA A 442 40.75 16.39 4.26
C ALA A 442 41.40 17.15 3.11
N VAL A 443 41.72 16.49 1.99
CA VAL A 443 42.29 17.14 0.78
C VAL A 443 41.28 18.01 0.04
N ALA A 444 40.01 17.60 -0.01
CA ALA A 444 38.93 18.43 -0.53
C ALA A 444 38.69 19.66 0.35
N ALA A 445 38.87 19.53 1.67
CA ALA A 445 38.81 20.64 2.62
C ALA A 445 40.09 21.51 2.65
N ALA A 446 41.26 20.95 2.30
CA ALA A 446 42.58 21.58 2.45
C ALA A 446 43.23 22.04 1.13
N GLY A 447 42.59 21.89 -0.03
CA GLY A 447 43.14 22.38 -1.29
C GLY A 447 43.44 23.89 -1.24
N GLU A 448 44.65 24.31 -1.60
CA GLU A 448 45.02 25.74 -1.61
C GLU A 448 44.12 26.60 -2.52
N ASP A 449 43.52 26.01 -3.56
CA ASP A 449 42.54 26.67 -4.43
C ASP A 449 41.17 26.92 -3.76
N VAL A 450 40.89 26.25 -2.63
CA VAL A 450 39.67 26.42 -1.84
C VAL A 450 39.80 27.59 -0.85
N ALA A 451 41.01 27.82 -0.32
CA ALA A 451 41.28 28.95 0.58
C ALA A 451 41.22 30.31 -0.14
N ALA A 452 41.45 30.35 -1.46
CA ALA A 452 41.37 31.55 -2.29
C ALA A 452 39.92 31.95 -2.64
N LEU A 453 38.94 31.07 -2.42
CA LEU A 453 37.51 31.38 -2.56
C LEU A 453 37.00 31.92 -1.23
N ASN A 454 36.98 33.25 -1.09
CA ASN A 454 36.43 33.96 0.08
C ASN A 454 35.06 33.41 0.51
N GLY A 455 35.03 32.47 1.45
CA GLY A 455 33.84 32.04 2.19
C GLY A 455 32.69 31.43 1.38
N VAL A 456 32.89 30.97 0.14
CA VAL A 456 31.81 30.37 -0.67
C VAL A 456 32.01 28.86 -0.80
N ASP A 457 31.31 28.14 0.09
CA ASP A 457 30.66 26.84 -0.17
C ASP A 457 31.48 25.82 -0.98
N VAL A 458 32.42 25.15 -0.32
CA VAL A 458 33.00 23.89 -0.81
C VAL A 458 31.92 22.81 -0.72
N ARG A 459 31.20 22.60 -1.81
CA ARG A 459 30.07 21.66 -1.89
C ARG A 459 30.55 20.30 -2.37
N ALA A 460 30.87 19.40 -1.43
CA ALA A 460 31.13 18.00 -1.73
C ALA A 460 29.82 17.17 -1.69
N PHE A 461 29.74 16.14 -2.53
CA PHE A 461 28.64 15.15 -2.54
C PHE A 461 27.24 15.77 -2.70
N THR A 462 27.09 16.77 -3.57
CA THR A 462 25.80 17.43 -3.84
C THR A 462 24.81 16.44 -4.47
N GLY A 463 23.53 16.57 -4.13
CA GLY A 463 22.46 15.83 -4.79
C GLY A 463 21.37 16.73 -5.35
N GLU A 464 20.56 16.19 -6.25
CA GLU A 464 19.43 16.88 -6.86
C GLU A 464 18.10 16.26 -6.44
N ALA A 465 17.10 17.11 -6.19
CA ALA A 465 15.75 16.68 -5.87
C ALA A 465 15.02 16.24 -7.15
N GLN A 466 14.63 14.97 -7.21
CA GLN A 466 13.83 14.42 -8.31
C GLN A 466 12.55 13.79 -7.79
N HIS A 467 11.56 13.65 -8.68
CA HIS A 467 10.24 13.14 -8.35
C HIS A 467 9.73 12.22 -9.44
N CYS A 468 8.93 11.24 -9.04
CA CYS A 468 8.18 10.41 -9.97
C CYS A 468 6.71 10.30 -9.57
N LYS A 469 5.87 10.04 -10.57
CA LYS A 469 4.43 9.79 -10.40
C LYS A 469 4.15 8.30 -10.29
N LYS A 470 3.26 7.97 -9.36
CA LYS A 470 2.67 6.65 -9.23
C LYS A 470 1.26 6.71 -9.82
N MET A 471 1.11 6.25 -11.05
CA MET A 471 -0.21 6.07 -11.67
C MET A 471 -0.80 4.73 -11.22
N ALA A 472 -2.12 4.60 -11.33
CA ALA A 472 -2.92 3.49 -10.82
C ALA A 472 -2.50 2.09 -11.28
N VAL A 473 -2.98 1.08 -10.55
CA VAL A 473 -2.77 -0.36 -10.82
C VAL A 473 -2.94 -0.70 -12.29
N GLY A 474 -1.90 -1.27 -12.91
CA GLY A 474 -1.90 -1.72 -14.30
C GLY A 474 -1.54 -0.67 -15.35
N PHE A 475 -1.34 0.60 -14.97
CA PHE A 475 -0.84 1.67 -15.85
C PHE A 475 0.45 2.30 -15.30
N ASN A 476 1.38 2.58 -16.21
CA ASN A 476 2.67 3.26 -16.10
C ASN A 476 3.04 3.81 -14.70
N ASN A 477 3.50 2.94 -13.80
CA ASN A 477 4.14 3.33 -12.54
C ASN A 477 5.55 3.86 -12.84
N CYS A 478 5.67 5.18 -13.01
CA CYS A 478 6.94 5.85 -13.26
C CYS A 478 7.86 5.90 -12.03
N CYS A 479 7.46 5.31 -10.91
CA CYS A 479 8.28 5.12 -9.73
C CYS A 479 8.82 3.69 -9.58
N LYS A 480 8.69 2.82 -10.60
CA LYS A 480 9.22 1.44 -10.54
C LYS A 480 10.73 1.43 -10.24
N ASP A 481 11.19 0.44 -9.48
CA ASP A 481 12.59 0.35 -9.03
C ASP A 481 13.51 -0.43 -9.97
N SER A 482 12.97 -1.22 -10.92
CA SER A 482 13.77 -2.03 -11.85
C SER A 482 13.05 -2.30 -13.18
N GLY A 483 13.78 -2.73 -14.22
CA GLY A 483 13.21 -3.13 -15.53
C GLY A 483 13.04 -1.99 -16.55
N TRP A 484 13.65 -0.84 -16.32
CA TRP A 484 13.51 0.36 -17.15
C TRP A 484 13.99 0.21 -18.61
N GLY A 485 14.79 -0.81 -18.90
CA GLY A 485 15.40 -1.04 -20.22
C GLY A 485 14.55 -1.81 -21.24
N GLN A 486 13.43 -2.43 -20.84
CA GLN A 486 12.68 -3.38 -21.70
C GLN A 486 11.14 -3.23 -21.65
N ASP A 487 10.59 -2.31 -20.84
CA ASP A 487 9.16 -2.33 -20.53
C ASP A 487 8.24 -1.56 -21.51
N VAL A 488 7.23 -2.28 -22.03
CA VAL A 488 6.10 -1.83 -22.85
C VAL A 488 5.07 -1.06 -21.98
N GLY A 489 5.52 -0.02 -21.29
CA GLY A 489 4.70 0.73 -20.32
C GLY A 489 5.38 2.00 -19.79
N LEU A 490 6.46 2.45 -20.42
CA LEU A 490 7.23 3.62 -19.98
C LEU A 490 7.08 4.82 -20.93
N SER A 491 6.27 4.69 -21.99
CA SER A 491 6.05 5.76 -22.97
C SER A 491 5.42 7.01 -22.36
N SER A 492 4.59 6.88 -21.31
CA SER A 492 3.98 8.02 -20.64
C SER A 492 4.83 8.64 -19.52
N CYS A 493 5.97 8.04 -19.17
CA CYS A 493 6.87 8.61 -18.17
C CYS A 493 7.71 9.71 -18.80
N SER A 494 7.90 10.80 -18.07
CA SER A 494 8.76 11.92 -18.46
C SER A 494 10.22 11.48 -18.61
N SER A 495 11.02 12.32 -19.29
CA SER A 495 12.47 12.12 -19.40
C SER A 495 13.13 12.07 -18.03
N GLU A 496 12.68 12.92 -17.11
CA GLU A 496 13.20 13.04 -15.76
C GLU A 496 12.89 11.78 -14.95
N GLU A 497 11.67 11.24 -15.07
CA GLU A 497 11.28 9.99 -14.42
C GLU A 497 12.07 8.79 -14.94
N LYS A 498 12.38 8.75 -16.24
CA LYS A 498 13.25 7.72 -16.83
C LYS A 498 14.69 7.84 -16.36
N ALA A 499 15.21 9.06 -16.22
CA ALA A 499 16.54 9.31 -15.68
C ALA A 499 16.62 8.89 -14.22
N LEU A 500 15.60 9.22 -13.42
CA LEU A 500 15.46 8.76 -12.04
C LEU A 500 15.43 7.23 -11.96
N GLY A 501 14.69 6.57 -12.85
CA GLY A 501 14.68 5.10 -12.99
C GLY A 501 16.07 4.51 -13.19
N LYS A 502 16.86 5.06 -14.12
CA LYS A 502 18.26 4.64 -14.34
C LYS A 502 19.15 4.93 -13.14
N ALA A 503 18.97 6.05 -12.45
CA ALA A 503 19.74 6.38 -11.26
C ALA A 503 19.45 5.39 -10.12
N LYS A 504 18.20 4.92 -9.99
CA LYS A 504 17.81 3.88 -9.04
C LYS A 504 18.45 2.53 -9.38
N ASP A 505 18.42 2.12 -10.65
CA ASP A 505 19.11 0.90 -11.12
C ASP A 505 20.63 0.96 -10.81
N LYS A 506 21.23 2.15 -10.84
CA LYS A 506 22.65 2.39 -10.50
C LYS A 506 22.92 2.58 -8.99
N LYS A 507 21.92 2.46 -8.12
CA LYS A 507 22.01 2.71 -6.66
C LYS A 507 22.57 4.10 -6.33
N LEU A 508 22.12 5.14 -7.04
CA LEU A 508 22.54 6.53 -6.88
C LEU A 508 21.54 7.42 -6.13
N THR A 509 20.44 6.85 -5.65
CA THR A 509 19.31 7.61 -5.11
C THR A 509 19.04 7.32 -3.64
N VAL A 510 18.71 8.35 -2.88
CA VAL A 510 18.09 8.22 -1.55
C VAL A 510 16.61 8.56 -1.66
N TYR A 511 15.75 7.67 -1.18
CA TYR A 511 14.33 7.92 -1.09
C TYR A 511 14.01 8.86 0.08
N VAL A 512 13.09 9.81 -0.14
CA VAL A 512 12.75 10.84 0.85
C VAL A 512 11.32 10.72 1.36
N GLY A 513 10.39 10.20 0.55
CA GLY A 513 9.02 9.94 0.98
C GLY A 513 7.96 10.04 -0.11
N GLU A 514 6.78 9.50 0.17
CA GLU A 514 5.60 9.55 -0.70
C GLU A 514 4.63 10.64 -0.25
N TYR A 515 3.97 11.30 -1.19
CA TYR A 515 2.98 12.33 -0.89
C TYR A 515 1.85 12.42 -1.92
N CYS A 516 0.70 12.90 -1.46
CA CYS A 516 -0.42 13.24 -2.33
C CYS A 516 -0.17 14.59 -3.01
N SER A 517 0.11 14.57 -4.31
CA SER A 517 0.37 15.78 -5.10
C SER A 517 -0.91 16.49 -5.55
N LYS A 518 -2.03 15.75 -5.64
CA LYS A 518 -3.36 16.28 -5.96
C LYS A 518 -4.41 15.64 -5.06
N LYS A 519 -5.08 16.45 -4.22
CA LYS A 519 -6.16 16.04 -3.32
C LYS A 519 -7.44 16.82 -3.62
N VAL A 520 -8.58 16.14 -3.71
CA VAL A 520 -9.90 16.73 -3.96
C VAL A 520 -10.90 16.13 -2.97
N LEU A 521 -11.63 16.96 -2.22
CA LEU A 521 -12.60 16.53 -1.21
C LEU A 521 -12.05 15.49 -0.21
N GLY A 522 -10.77 15.62 0.18
CA GLY A 522 -10.12 14.69 1.11
C GLY A 522 -9.49 13.45 0.44
N VAL A 523 -9.89 13.12 -0.79
CA VAL A 523 -9.43 11.96 -1.56
C VAL A 523 -8.17 12.29 -2.35
N CYS A 524 -7.16 11.42 -2.29
CA CYS A 524 -5.98 11.54 -3.14
C CYS A 524 -6.29 11.10 -4.57
N LEU A 525 -5.82 11.89 -5.56
CA LEU A 525 -6.00 11.61 -6.98
C LEU A 525 -4.67 11.36 -7.72
N GLU A 526 -3.55 11.85 -7.19
CA GLU A 526 -2.22 11.67 -7.79
C GLU A 526 -1.17 11.58 -6.68
N LYS A 527 -0.49 10.44 -6.57
CA LYS A 527 0.62 10.21 -5.63
C LYS A 527 1.97 10.41 -6.33
N LYS A 528 2.91 10.98 -5.61
CA LYS A 528 4.30 11.18 -6.05
C LYS A 528 5.28 10.75 -4.98
N ARG A 529 6.47 10.34 -5.41
CA ARG A 529 7.61 10.07 -4.54
C ARG A 529 8.71 11.09 -4.79
N GLY A 530 9.37 11.52 -3.71
CA GLY A 530 10.55 12.38 -3.76
C GLY A 530 11.84 11.61 -3.49
N TYR A 531 12.90 11.98 -4.19
CA TYR A 531 14.22 11.37 -4.11
C TYR A 531 15.31 12.44 -4.12
N CYS A 532 16.44 12.14 -3.49
CA CYS A 532 17.71 12.79 -3.76
C CYS A 532 18.55 11.89 -4.68
N VAL A 533 19.04 12.44 -5.78
CA VAL A 533 19.89 11.75 -6.76
C VAL A 533 21.30 12.30 -6.67
N PHE A 534 22.29 11.42 -6.60
CA PHE A 534 23.70 11.78 -6.45
C PHE A 534 24.52 11.32 -7.65
N ASP A 535 25.64 11.98 -7.90
CA ASP A 535 26.49 11.69 -9.06
C ASP A 535 27.26 10.37 -8.93
N SER A 536 27.48 9.89 -7.70
CA SER A 536 28.20 8.64 -7.43
C SER A 536 27.63 7.87 -6.24
N LYS A 537 27.91 6.56 -6.19
CA LYS A 537 27.57 5.73 -5.02
C LYS A 537 28.26 6.21 -3.76
N LEU A 538 29.50 6.69 -3.87
CA LEU A 538 30.24 7.29 -2.77
C LEU A 538 29.49 8.52 -2.22
N ALA A 539 29.04 9.42 -3.09
CA ALA A 539 28.26 10.60 -2.70
C ALA A 539 26.95 10.19 -2.00
N ARG A 540 26.22 9.22 -2.56
CA ARG A 540 25.02 8.67 -1.92
C ARG A 540 25.33 8.11 -0.53
N ILE A 541 26.37 7.29 -0.39
CA ILE A 541 26.73 6.64 0.89
C ILE A 541 27.09 7.67 1.95
N VAL A 542 27.92 8.67 1.63
CA VAL A 542 28.30 9.74 2.58
C VAL A 542 27.08 10.54 3.02
N GLN A 543 26.17 10.85 2.10
CA GLN A 543 24.95 11.58 2.42
C GLN A 543 23.98 10.72 3.23
N GLU A 544 23.82 9.45 2.86
CA GLU A 544 22.88 8.55 3.52
C GLU A 544 23.37 8.11 4.91
N GLN A 545 24.55 7.51 4.98
CA GLN A 545 25.07 6.95 6.22
C GLN A 545 25.76 8.02 7.08
N GLY A 546 26.37 9.03 6.46
CA GLY A 546 26.99 10.12 7.20
C GLY A 546 25.97 11.17 7.63
N ARG A 547 25.40 11.90 6.68
CA ARG A 547 24.52 13.03 6.99
C ARG A 547 23.24 12.59 7.71
N ARG A 548 22.52 11.56 7.23
CA ARG A 548 21.29 11.11 7.89
C ARG A 548 21.58 10.26 9.14
N ASP A 549 22.40 9.22 9.03
CA ASP A 549 22.48 8.23 10.12
C ASP A 549 23.43 8.65 11.25
N GLN A 550 24.59 9.26 10.96
CA GLN A 550 25.53 9.72 12.00
C GLN A 550 25.23 11.13 12.51
N LEU A 551 24.96 12.08 11.62
CA LEU A 551 24.73 13.48 12.01
C LEU A 551 23.27 13.79 12.36
N GLY A 552 22.34 12.88 12.05
CA GLY A 552 20.90 13.06 12.30
C GLY A 552 20.25 14.12 11.40
N VAL A 553 20.90 14.50 10.30
CA VAL A 553 20.38 15.50 9.36
C VAL A 553 19.62 14.80 8.24
N GLY A 554 18.29 14.83 8.31
CA GLY A 554 17.44 14.19 7.31
C GLY A 554 17.40 14.89 5.93
N PHE A 555 16.73 14.26 4.97
CA PHE A 555 16.55 14.74 3.59
C PHE A 555 15.24 15.52 3.36
N GLY A 556 14.62 16.07 4.41
CA GLY A 556 13.36 16.79 4.28
C GLY A 556 12.14 15.87 4.12
N LYS A 557 11.19 16.25 3.25
CA LYS A 557 9.93 15.51 3.00
C LYS A 557 9.83 15.17 1.52
N GLY A 558 9.09 14.13 1.15
CA GLY A 558 8.91 13.73 -0.26
C GLY A 558 8.47 14.86 -1.21
N LYS A 559 7.66 15.82 -0.73
CA LYS A 559 7.23 17.00 -1.52
C LYS A 559 8.30 18.09 -1.66
N SER A 560 9.28 18.11 -0.77
CA SER A 560 10.35 19.09 -0.69
C SER A 560 11.63 18.41 -0.17
N PRO A 561 12.30 17.59 -1.01
CA PRO A 561 13.57 16.98 -0.65
C PRO A 561 14.66 18.01 -0.38
N ASP A 562 15.44 17.80 0.67
CA ASP A 562 16.63 18.56 1.00
C ASP A 562 17.89 17.77 0.62
N CYS A 563 18.30 17.92 -0.63
CA CYS A 563 19.43 17.20 -1.23
C CYS A 563 20.74 18.02 -1.22
N ARG A 564 20.85 19.02 -0.32
CA ARG A 564 22.03 19.88 -0.25
C ARG A 564 23.33 19.09 -0.06
N SER A 565 24.44 19.72 -0.44
CA SER A 565 25.79 19.22 -0.14
C SER A 565 26.04 19.09 1.36
N ILE A 566 26.94 18.18 1.72
CA ILE A 566 27.48 18.12 3.08
C ILE A 566 28.49 19.26 3.25
N THR A 567 28.41 19.95 4.39
CA THR A 567 29.37 21.02 4.71
C THR A 567 30.70 20.43 5.18
N VAL A 568 31.78 21.21 5.14
CA VAL A 568 33.10 20.77 5.62
C VAL A 568 33.05 20.36 7.10
N ASP A 569 32.37 21.14 7.95
CA ASP A 569 32.22 20.85 9.38
C ASP A 569 31.44 19.56 9.64
N GLU A 570 30.41 19.29 8.84
CA GLU A 570 29.65 18.03 8.90
C GLU A 570 30.51 16.86 8.46
N LEU A 571 31.23 17.01 7.35
CA LEU A 571 32.11 15.99 6.77
C LEU A 571 33.21 15.57 7.75
N GLN A 572 33.81 16.52 8.48
CA GLN A 572 34.84 16.25 9.49
C GLN A 572 34.35 15.48 10.72
N ARG A 573 33.04 15.49 10.97
CA ARG A 573 32.42 14.78 12.10
C ARG A 573 32.02 13.34 11.75
N LEU A 574 32.15 12.96 10.48
CA LEU A 574 31.80 11.63 10.02
C LEU A 574 32.88 10.62 10.39
N ASP A 575 32.45 9.51 10.98
CA ASP A 575 33.27 8.33 11.14
C ASP A 575 33.07 7.43 9.91
N PHE A 576 34.01 7.49 8.99
CA PHE A 576 34.02 6.66 7.78
C PHE A 576 34.34 5.19 8.09
N GLY A 577 34.90 4.86 9.25
CA GLY A 577 35.26 3.48 9.63
C GLY A 577 34.06 2.59 9.91
N VAL A 578 32.90 3.19 10.21
CA VAL A 578 31.64 2.49 10.52
C VAL A 578 30.61 2.55 9.38
N MET A 579 30.98 3.11 8.23
CA MET A 579 30.12 3.16 7.03
C MET A 579 30.33 1.94 6.13
N ASN A 580 29.23 1.45 5.58
CA ASN A 580 29.24 0.35 4.61
C ASN A 580 29.45 0.86 3.18
N PHE A 581 30.61 0.56 2.61
CA PHE A 581 31.00 0.91 1.24
C PHE A 581 30.91 -0.26 0.23
N SER A 582 30.28 -1.39 0.60
CA SER A 582 30.22 -2.57 -0.26
C SER A 582 29.67 -2.28 -1.66
N ASP A 583 28.61 -1.48 -1.76
CA ASP A 583 28.01 -1.05 -3.03
C ASP A 583 29.00 -0.33 -3.97
N PHE A 584 29.96 0.42 -3.40
CA PHE A 584 31.00 1.13 -4.15
C PHE A 584 32.16 0.21 -4.54
N TYR A 585 32.56 -0.70 -3.65
CA TYR A 585 33.58 -1.71 -3.97
C TYR A 585 33.15 -2.69 -5.03
N ASP A 586 31.89 -3.09 -5.05
CA ASP A 586 31.36 -3.99 -6.07
C ASP A 586 31.57 -3.39 -7.48
N ASP A 587 31.45 -2.07 -7.67
CA ASP A 587 31.72 -1.40 -8.96
C ASP A 587 33.20 -1.30 -9.29
N LEU A 588 34.04 -0.96 -8.30
CA LEU A 588 35.50 -0.88 -8.44
C LEU A 588 36.09 -2.24 -8.86
N ASN A 589 35.63 -3.32 -8.22
CA ASN A 589 36.10 -4.67 -8.49
C ASN A 589 35.56 -5.24 -9.81
N ALA A 590 34.40 -4.77 -10.27
CA ALA A 590 33.82 -5.14 -11.56
C ALA A 590 34.52 -4.47 -12.77
N GLY A 591 35.49 -3.58 -12.54
CA GLY A 591 36.24 -2.92 -13.62
C GLY A 591 35.40 -1.92 -14.43
N SER A 592 34.32 -1.39 -13.85
CA SER A 592 33.42 -0.45 -14.52
C SER A 592 34.15 0.87 -14.82
N GLU A 593 33.99 1.42 -16.03
CA GLU A 593 34.50 2.75 -16.38
C GLU A 593 33.92 3.80 -15.43
N ILE A 594 34.71 4.24 -14.45
CA ILE A 594 34.40 5.33 -13.54
C ILE A 594 34.61 6.64 -14.32
N PRO A 595 33.56 7.40 -14.68
CA PRO A 595 33.74 8.66 -15.39
C PRO A 595 34.28 9.74 -14.42
N GLU A 596 35.29 10.49 -14.88
CA GLU A 596 35.92 11.68 -14.27
C GLU A 596 36.69 11.57 -12.94
N ASP A 597 36.90 10.39 -12.36
CA ASP A 597 37.64 10.27 -11.09
C ASP A 597 39.13 9.93 -11.21
N GLN A 598 39.73 9.87 -12.41
CA GLN A 598 41.15 9.51 -12.55
C GLN A 598 42.10 10.45 -11.79
N ALA A 599 41.74 11.72 -11.63
CA ALA A 599 42.53 12.68 -10.86
C ALA A 599 42.38 12.46 -9.34
N LEU A 600 41.18 12.14 -8.86
CA LEU A 600 40.89 11.87 -7.45
C LEU A 600 41.46 10.50 -7.01
N LEU A 601 41.35 9.48 -7.85
CA LEU A 601 41.96 8.16 -7.64
C LEU A 601 43.48 8.25 -7.60
N LYS A 602 44.10 9.01 -8.51
CA LYS A 602 45.55 9.21 -8.49
C LYS A 602 45.99 9.95 -7.23
N LYS A 603 45.25 10.99 -6.83
CA LYS A 603 45.54 11.73 -5.59
C LYS A 603 45.32 10.88 -4.33
N ALA A 604 44.30 10.04 -4.30
CA ALA A 604 44.07 9.08 -3.21
C ALA A 604 45.17 8.00 -3.17
N GLN A 605 45.61 7.49 -4.33
CA GLN A 605 46.74 6.57 -4.43
C GLN A 605 48.05 7.20 -3.96
N ASP A 606 48.31 8.46 -4.32
CA ASP A 606 49.50 9.21 -3.89
C ASP A 606 49.50 9.40 -2.36
N ILE A 607 48.35 9.74 -1.76
CA ILE A 607 48.19 9.88 -0.29
C ILE A 607 48.35 8.54 0.43
N ILE A 608 47.78 7.45 -0.11
CA ILE A 608 47.95 6.10 0.43
C ILE A 608 49.42 5.69 0.36
N ALA A 609 50.11 5.97 -0.75
CA ALA A 609 51.53 5.66 -0.91
C ALA A 609 52.42 6.47 0.06
N GLU A 610 52.09 7.73 0.31
CA GLU A 610 52.78 8.59 1.29
C GLU A 610 52.59 8.08 2.74
N LYS A 611 51.34 7.73 3.11
CA LYS A 611 51.00 7.13 4.43
C LYS A 611 51.61 5.75 4.65
N MET A 612 51.82 4.96 3.59
CA MET A 612 52.49 3.66 3.66
C MET A 612 54.01 3.80 3.90
N GLN A 613 54.62 4.93 3.54
CA GLN A 613 56.03 5.21 3.87
C GLN A 613 56.22 5.67 5.32
N GLU A 614 55.21 6.32 5.92
CA GLU A 614 55.24 6.75 7.33
C GLU A 614 55.04 5.62 8.35
N ASN A 615 54.48 4.47 7.94
CA ASN A 615 54.18 3.32 8.81
C ASN A 615 55.04 2.07 8.54
N ALA A 616 56.12 2.20 7.78
CA ALA A 616 57.14 1.14 7.72
C ALA A 616 57.98 1.18 9.01
N PRO A 617 58.15 0.05 9.74
CA PRO A 617 58.92 0.01 10.98
C PRO A 617 60.41 0.33 10.80
#